data_AF-A0AA97MSQ0-F1
#
_entry.id   AF-A0AA97MSQ0-F1
#
_cell.length_a   1.000
_cell.length_b   1.000
_cell.length_c   1.000
_cell.angle_alpha   90.00
_cell.angle_beta   90.00
_cell.angle_gamma   90.00
#
_symmetry.space_group_name_H-M   'P 1'
#
loop_
_entity.id
_entity.type
_entity.pdbx_description
1 polymer ?
#
loop_
_entity_poly.entity_id
_entity_poly.type
_entity_poly.pdbx_seq_one_letter_code
_entity_poly.pdbx_strand_id
1 'polypeptide(L)'
;TPCAMVRYGKELSMVKIPSKASAKYLAKKFNKTEQYIAENVLVLDIFFEALNYEMIEQKKAYEVAGLLGDIGGQMGLFIGASLLTILEIFDYLYEV
;
A
#
# COMPACT_ATOMS: atom_id res chain seq x y z
N THR A 1 -11.51 -13.04 -5.31
CA THR A 1 -10.08 -12.64 -5.30
C THR A 1 -9.44 -13.17 -4.02
N PRO A 2 -8.17 -13.63 -4.05
CA PRO A 2 -7.50 -14.14 -2.86
C PRO A 2 -7.19 -13.01 -1.87
N CYS A 3 -7.23 -13.29 -0.56
CA CYS A 3 -6.95 -12.31 0.50
C CYS A 3 -5.46 -11.94 0.60
N ALA A 4 -4.57 -12.81 0.14
CA ALA A 4 -3.14 -12.56 0.03
C ALA A 4 -2.73 -12.61 -1.43
N MET A 5 -2.08 -11.55 -1.92
CA MET A 5 -1.55 -11.47 -3.28
C MET A 5 -0.28 -10.65 -3.28
N VAL A 6 0.76 -11.15 -3.97
CA VAL A 6 1.98 -10.40 -4.24
C VAL A 6 1.91 -9.92 -5.69
N ARG A 7 2.07 -8.61 -5.90
CA ARG A 7 2.08 -8.00 -7.23
C ARG A 7 3.42 -7.31 -7.45
N TYR A 8 4.10 -7.68 -8.53
CA TYR A 8 5.32 -7.01 -8.96
C TYR A 8 4.96 -5.91 -9.95
N GLY A 9 5.03 -4.66 -9.51
CA GLY A 9 5.03 -3.51 -10.42
C GLY A 9 6.25 -3.60 -11.33
N LYS A 10 6.07 -3.37 -12.63
CA LYS A 10 7.17 -3.41 -13.60
C LYS A 10 7.22 -2.07 -14.34
N GLU A 11 8.38 -1.45 -14.33
CA GLU A 11 8.70 -0.32 -15.20
C GLU A 11 9.72 -0.81 -16.24
N LEU A 12 9.48 -0.51 -17.51
CA LEU A 12 10.34 -0.96 -18.61
C LEU A 12 11.03 0.24 -19.24
N SER A 13 12.36 0.16 -19.33
CA SER A 13 13.18 1.04 -20.15
C SER A 13 13.92 0.22 -21.20
N MET A 14 14.03 0.75 -22.42
CA MET A 14 14.65 0.04 -23.55
C MET A 14 15.70 0.93 -24.19
N VAL A 15 16.87 0.35 -24.49
CA VAL A 15 17.95 0.99 -25.23
C VAL A 15 18.28 0.18 -26.47
N LYS A 16 18.71 0.86 -27.54
CA LYS A 16 19.06 0.19 -28.80
C LYS A 16 20.39 -0.54 -28.66
N ILE A 17 20.38 -1.84 -28.92
CA ILE A 17 21.56 -2.72 -28.98
C ILE A 17 21.58 -3.40 -30.36
N PRO A 18 22.75 -3.59 -31.00
CA PRO A 18 24.08 -3.10 -30.62
C PRO A 18 24.33 -1.65 -31.05
N SER A 19 25.24 -0.96 -30.34
CA SER A 19 25.82 0.30 -30.83
C SER A 19 26.71 0.06 -32.05
N LYS A 20 26.93 1.08 -32.89
CA LYS A 20 27.81 0.98 -34.08
C LYS A 20 29.23 0.51 -33.74
N ALA A 21 29.74 0.89 -32.57
CA ALA A 21 31.06 0.47 -32.10
C ALA A 21 31.09 -1.01 -31.68
N SER A 22 30.04 -1.47 -30.99
CA SER A 22 29.93 -2.85 -30.49
C SER A 22 29.43 -3.87 -31.52
N ALA A 23 28.78 -3.42 -32.61
CA ALA A 23 28.20 -4.29 -33.64
C ALA A 23 29.25 -5.21 -34.29
N LYS A 24 30.41 -4.66 -34.68
CA LYS A 24 31.53 -5.42 -35.26
C LYS A 24 32.09 -6.47 -34.30
N TYR A 25 32.21 -6.10 -33.02
CA TYR A 25 32.70 -7.01 -31.99
C TYR A 25 31.73 -8.16 -31.73
N LEU A 26 30.44 -7.89 -31.59
CA LEU A 26 29.42 -8.92 -31.41
C LEU A 26 29.31 -9.83 -32.65
N ALA A 27 29.31 -9.26 -33.86
CA ALA A 27 29.29 -10.01 -35.10
C ALA A 27 30.45 -11.01 -35.20
N LYS A 28 31.67 -10.56 -34.87
CA LYS A 28 32.86 -11.43 -34.87
C LYS A 28 32.84 -12.47 -33.75
N LYS A 29 32.35 -12.12 -32.56
CA LYS A 29 32.27 -13.02 -31.40
C LYS A 29 31.27 -14.15 -31.60
N PHE A 30 30.11 -13.84 -32.18
CA PHE A 30 29.05 -14.81 -32.42
C PHE A 30 29.11 -15.44 -33.82
N ASN A 31 30.09 -15.06 -34.66
CA ASN A 31 30.24 -15.49 -36.05
C ASN A 31 28.94 -15.34 -36.86
N LYS A 32 28.31 -14.17 -36.74
CA LYS A 32 27.05 -13.81 -37.41
C LYS A 32 27.19 -12.44 -38.08
N THR A 33 26.30 -12.14 -39.03
CA THR A 33 26.26 -10.82 -39.67
C THR A 33 25.80 -9.75 -38.69
N GLU A 34 26.22 -8.50 -38.91
CA GLU A 34 25.79 -7.37 -38.07
C GLU A 34 24.26 -7.21 -38.06
N GLN A 35 23.59 -7.47 -39.20
CA GLN A 35 22.13 -7.49 -39.32
C GLN A 35 21.51 -8.56 -38.42
N TYR A 36 22.07 -9.78 -38.41
CA TYR A 36 21.54 -10.86 -37.57
C TYR A 36 21.64 -10.52 -36.08
N ILE A 37 22.73 -9.87 -35.66
CA ILE A 37 22.91 -9.42 -34.28
C ILE A 37 21.88 -8.33 -33.94
N ALA A 38 21.63 -7.38 -34.84
CA ALA A 38 20.68 -6.30 -34.60
C ALA A 38 19.21 -6.78 -34.51
N GLU A 39 18.86 -7.86 -35.20
CA GLU A 39 17.48 -8.36 -35.26
C GLU A 39 17.17 -9.44 -34.21
N ASN A 40 18.20 -10.18 -33.74
CA ASN A 40 17.98 -11.37 -32.90
C ASN A 40 18.57 -11.26 -31.49
N VAL A 41 19.44 -10.29 -31.22
CA VAL A 41 20.06 -10.15 -29.88
C VAL A 41 19.24 -9.19 -29.02
N LEU A 42 18.83 -9.67 -27.86
CA LEU A 42 18.20 -8.89 -26.80
C LEU A 42 18.98 -9.04 -25.50
N VAL A 43 18.98 -7.98 -24.69
CA VAL A 43 19.52 -8.00 -23.32
C VAL A 43 18.37 -7.62 -22.40
N LEU A 44 18.18 -8.43 -21.35
CA LEU A 44 17.12 -8.24 -20.36
C LEU A 44 17.74 -8.18 -18.98
N ASP A 45 17.66 -7.00 -18.37
CA ASP A 45 18.11 -6.77 -16.99
C ASP A 45 16.88 -6.57 -16.11
N ILE A 46 16.66 -7.50 -15.16
CA ILE A 46 15.58 -7.44 -14.18
C ILE A 46 16.21 -7.11 -12.83
N PHE A 47 15.85 -5.97 -12.27
CA PHE A 47 16.34 -5.52 -10.97
C PHE A 47 15.21 -4.81 -10.20
N PHE A 48 15.37 -4.73 -8.88
CA PHE A 48 14.50 -3.94 -8.02
C PHE A 48 15.05 -2.51 -7.94
N GLU A 49 14.20 -1.49 -8.14
CA GLU A 49 14.60 -0.08 -8.08
C GLU A 49 15.05 0.32 -6.67
N ALA A 50 14.33 -0.14 -5.65
CA ALA A 50 14.66 0.02 -4.24
C ALA A 50 14.20 -1.22 -3.45
N LEU A 51 14.78 -1.46 -2.27
CA LEU A 51 14.35 -2.50 -1.32
C LEU A 51 13.03 -2.13 -0.59
N ASN A 52 12.18 -1.34 -1.23
CA ASN A 52 10.92 -0.87 -0.68
C ASN A 52 9.79 -1.80 -1.16
N TYR A 53 9.11 -2.42 -0.21
CA TYR A 53 7.92 -3.22 -0.46
C TYR A 53 6.69 -2.41 -0.04
N GLU A 54 5.71 -2.27 -0.93
CA GLU A 54 4.44 -1.62 -0.61
C GLU A 54 3.45 -2.67 -0.11
N MET A 55 3.03 -2.55 1.15
CA MET A 55 1.99 -3.38 1.74
C MET A 55 0.65 -2.66 1.68
N ILE A 56 -0.31 -3.22 0.93
CA ILE A 56 -1.68 -2.73 0.85
C ILE A 56 -2.57 -3.68 1.64
N GLU A 57 -2.90 -3.29 2.87
CA GLU A 57 -3.80 -4.05 3.74
C GLU A 57 -5.18 -3.40 3.79
N GLN A 58 -6.22 -4.22 3.60
CA GLN A 58 -7.60 -3.78 3.81
C GLN A 58 -7.97 -3.94 5.27
N LYS A 59 -7.98 -2.83 6.01
CA LYS A 59 -8.42 -2.80 7.41
C LYS A 59 -9.89 -2.47 7.50
N LYS A 60 -10.59 -3.09 8.47
CA LYS A 60 -12.00 -2.83 8.70
C LYS A 60 -12.16 -1.40 9.22
N ALA A 61 -12.97 -0.59 8.55
CA ALA A 61 -13.17 0.81 8.92
C ALA A 61 -13.85 0.99 10.29
N TYR A 62 -14.57 -0.04 10.75
CA TYR A 62 -15.26 -0.03 12.04
C TYR A 62 -15.24 -1.40 12.70
N GLU A 63 -14.70 -1.45 13.91
CA GLU A 63 -14.65 -2.65 14.73
C GLU A 63 -15.79 -2.68 15.75
N VAL A 64 -16.09 -3.87 16.28
CA VAL A 64 -17.11 -4.02 17.34
C VAL A 64 -16.73 -3.21 18.58
N ALA A 65 -15.44 -3.07 18.86
CA ALA A 65 -14.94 -2.18 19.91
C ALA A 65 -15.30 -0.71 19.66
N GLY A 66 -15.18 -0.23 18.41
CA GLY A 66 -15.63 1.12 18.02
C GLY A 66 -17.14 1.31 18.21
N LEU A 67 -17.93 0.31 17.81
CA LEU A 67 -19.39 0.32 17.99
C LEU A 67 -19.79 0.47 19.46
N LEU A 68 -19.20 -0.35 20.32
CA LEU A 68 -19.49 -0.32 21.74
C LEU A 68 -18.96 0.95 22.40
N GLY A 69 -17.84 1.50 21.91
CA GLY A 69 -17.30 2.77 22.36
C GLY A 69 -18.24 3.95 22.10
N ASP A 70 -18.77 4.05 20.88
CA ASP A 70 -19.67 5.16 20.51
C ASP A 70 -21.01 5.06 21.25
N ILE A 71 -21.58 3.86 21.36
CA ILE A 71 -22.81 3.62 22.13
C ILE A 71 -22.58 3.92 23.62
N GLY A 72 -21.51 3.36 24.20
CA GLY A 72 -21.17 3.54 25.60
C GLY A 72 -20.87 5.01 25.95
N GLY A 73 -20.19 5.74 25.07
CA GLY A 73 -19.89 7.15 25.26
C GLY A 73 -21.14 8.03 25.26
N GLN A 74 -22.04 7.84 24.29
CA GLN A 74 -23.30 8.59 24.25
C GLN A 74 -24.21 8.25 25.44
N MET A 75 -24.38 6.96 25.74
CA MET A 75 -25.18 6.54 26.90
C MET A 75 -24.60 7.05 28.22
N GLY A 76 -23.28 7.00 28.38
CA GLY A 76 -22.57 7.50 29.55
C GLY A 76 -22.77 9.00 29.76
N LEU A 77 -22.78 9.79 28.68
CA LEU A 77 -23.06 11.22 28.74
C LEU A 77 -24.49 11.51 29.24
N PHE A 78 -25.49 10.82 28.68
CA PHE A 78 -26.88 10.98 29.10
C PHE A 78 -27.11 10.56 30.56
N ILE A 79 -26.50 9.45 30.99
CA ILE A 79 -26.59 8.98 32.37
C ILE A 79 -25.86 9.95 33.32
N GLY A 80 -24.69 10.45 32.94
CA GLY A 80 -23.93 11.42 33.74
C GLY A 80 -24.70 12.73 33.92
N ALA A 81 -25.30 13.26 32.85
CA ALA A 81 -26.17 14.44 32.93
C ALA A 81 -27.40 14.20 33.83
N SER A 82 -28.05 13.04 33.68
CA SER A 82 -29.20 12.67 34.51
C SER A 82 -28.85 12.51 36.00
N LEU A 83 -27.65 12.02 36.31
CA LEU A 83 -27.17 11.91 37.69
C LEU A 83 -26.94 13.29 38.31
N LEU A 84 -26.33 14.21 37.56
CA LEU A 84 -26.14 15.59 38.03
C LEU A 84 -27.47 16.27 38.33
N THR A 85 -28.49 16.10 37.46
CA THR A 85 -29.82 16.67 37.72
C THR A 85 -30.49 16.08 38.96
N ILE A 86 -30.27 14.78 39.24
CA ILE A 86 -30.80 14.15 40.46
C ILE A 86 -30.12 14.75 41.70
N LEU A 87 -28.80 14.91 41.67
CA LEU A 87 -28.05 15.52 42.77
C LEU A 87 -28.50 16.97 43.03
N GLU A 88 -28.72 17.74 41.98
CA GLU A 88 -29.23 19.12 42.07
C GLU A 88 -30.62 19.19 42.74
N ILE A 89 -31.52 18.24 42.43
CA ILE A 89 -32.83 18.14 43.09
C ILE A 89 -32.68 17.81 44.58
N PHE A 90 -31.74 16.93 44.94
CA PHE A 90 -31.49 16.60 46.34
C PHE A 90 -30.95 17.80 47.11
N ASP A 91 -29.98 18.53 46.57
CA ASP A 91 -29.43 19.74 47.20
C ASP A 91 -30.54 20.78 47.42
N TYR A 92 -31.40 21.01 46.42
CA TYR A 92 -32.53 21.93 46.56
C TYR A 92 -33.50 21.54 47.69
N LEU A 93 -33.77 20.24 47.85
CA LEU A 93 -34.68 19.74 48.90
C LEU A 93 -34.09 19.79 50.31
N TYR A 94 -32.76 19.74 50.46
CA TYR A 94 -32.09 19.85 51.76
C TYR A 94 -31.84 21.31 52.17
N GLU A 95 -31.78 22.23 51.22
CA GLU A 95 -31.62 23.66 51.50
C GLU A 95 -32.95 24.36 51.88
N VAL A 96 -34.09 23.71 51.63
CA VAL A 96 -35.44 24.11 52.10
C VAL A 96 -35.74 23.52 53.49
#